data_AF-A0A7C8AJP7-F1
#
_entry.id   AF-A0A7C8AJP7-F1
#
_cell.length_a   1.000
_cell.length_b   1.000
_cell.length_c   1.000
_cell.angle_alpha   90.00
_cell.angle_beta   90.00
_cell.angle_gamma   90.00
#
_symmetry.space_group_name_H-M   'P 1'
#
loop_
_entity.id
_entity.type
_entity.pdbx_description
1 polymer ?
#
loop_
_entity_poly.entity_id
_entity_poly.type
_entity_poly.pdbx_seq_one_letter_code
_entity_poly.pdbx_strand_id
1 'polypeptide(L)'
;MSEKRGFTLIELLVVIAVIAVLMSILMPALNRAKGLAYAAICMSNCRELGLGWQMYAEENEGSFVKELEWILPMYDYYQDPELLVCPSATRLLERPETFSIWGNKDHAWYQYYSESELANYGITGADARALQGVKGSVAINMWITWNTDGGRDDELLWKTPYVKKADRAPLMADGARSGATPLPIDEPPEYDGQIYFSSPGDIHEIRNFCLNRHYGKVDVVFLDYHVESVDLKELWLLWWHRDWPVGRDVPLPTAWDDPMHWMHSMPDPL
;
A
#
# COMPACT_ATOMS: atom_id res chain seq x y z
N MET A 1 61.42 31.48 7.51
CA MET A 1 60.49 30.93 8.52
C MET A 1 59.09 31.16 7.99
N SER A 2 58.33 30.09 7.72
CA SER A 2 56.95 30.21 7.24
C SER A 2 56.04 30.40 8.45
N GLU A 3 55.48 31.60 8.62
CA GLU A 3 54.45 31.83 9.65
C GLU A 3 53.20 31.04 9.27
N LYS A 4 52.91 30.00 10.05
CA LYS A 4 51.64 29.29 9.95
C LYS A 4 50.55 30.22 10.50
N ARG A 5 49.75 30.81 9.62
CA ARG A 5 48.51 31.51 9.98
C ARG A 5 47.55 30.51 10.61
N GLY A 6 47.22 30.69 11.88
CA GLY A 6 46.23 29.90 12.61
C GLY A 6 44.83 30.38 12.29
N PHE A 7 43.89 29.44 12.17
CA PHE A 7 42.47 29.74 11.97
C PHE A 7 41.90 30.36 13.26
N THR A 8 41.18 31.48 13.15
CA THR A 8 40.54 32.11 14.31
C THR A 8 39.19 31.43 14.62
N LEU A 9 38.79 31.52 15.89
CA LEU A 9 37.50 30.99 16.34
C LEU A 9 36.32 31.69 15.62
N ILE A 10 36.47 32.96 15.27
CA ILE A 10 35.46 33.76 14.54
C ILE A 10 35.31 33.23 13.11
N GLU A 11 36.42 32.99 12.40
CA GLU A 11 36.38 32.44 11.04
C GLU A 11 35.68 31.07 11.00
N LEU A 12 35.95 30.21 11.99
CA LEU A 12 35.28 28.91 12.11
C LEU A 12 33.77 29.08 12.34
N LEU A 13 33.39 30.02 13.21
CA LEU A 13 32.00 30.26 13.56
C LEU A 13 31.18 30.79 12.37
N VAL A 14 31.76 31.68 11.55
CA VAL A 14 31.10 32.18 10.34
C VAL A 14 30.88 31.05 9.33
N VAL A 15 31.85 30.15 9.16
CA VAL A 15 31.73 29.03 8.21
C VAL A 15 30.62 28.07 8.62
N ILE A 16 30.55 27.66 9.88
CA ILE A 16 29.47 26.78 10.35
C ILE A 16 28.09 27.46 10.24
N ALA A 17 28.02 28.78 10.45
CA ALA A 17 26.78 29.54 10.29
C ALA A 17 26.29 29.53 8.84
N VAL A 18 27.19 29.74 7.87
CA VAL A 18 26.85 29.67 6.44
C VAL A 18 26.43 28.25 6.05
N ILE A 19 27.15 27.22 6.51
CA ILE A 19 26.78 25.81 6.26
C ILE A 19 25.39 25.50 6.82
N ALA A 20 25.08 25.95 8.04
CA ALA A 20 23.77 25.73 8.66
C ALA A 20 22.62 26.37 7.85
N VAL A 21 22.82 27.59 7.34
CA VAL A 21 21.83 28.28 6.49
C VAL A 21 21.65 27.56 5.15
N LEU A 22 22.73 27.10 4.52
CA LEU A 22 22.63 26.35 3.27
C LEU A 22 21.93 25.00 3.47
N MET A 23 22.25 24.30 4.56
CA MET A 23 21.63 23.02 4.89
C MET A 23 20.13 23.14 5.21
N SER A 24 19.70 24.23 5.86
CA SER A 24 18.28 24.43 6.19
C SER A 24 17.39 24.59 4.95
N ILE A 25 17.93 25.13 3.85
CA ILE A 25 17.22 25.26 2.57
C ILE A 25 17.31 23.96 1.75
N LEU A 26 18.44 23.24 1.83
CA LEU A 26 18.67 22.03 1.04
C LEU A 26 17.89 20.82 1.57
N MET A 27 17.77 20.65 2.90
CA MET A 27 17.13 19.48 3.49
C MET A 27 15.66 19.28 3.05
N PRO A 28 14.78 20.30 3.06
CA PRO A 28 13.41 20.13 2.60
C PRO A 28 13.32 19.72 1.12
N ALA A 29 14.15 20.32 0.26
CA ALA A 29 14.20 20.00 -1.16
C ALA A 29 14.68 18.55 -1.41
N LEU A 30 15.73 18.12 -0.69
CA LEU A 30 16.25 16.76 -0.80
C LEU A 30 15.26 15.72 -0.29
N ASN A 31 14.58 15.98 0.84
CA ASN A 31 13.54 15.10 1.36
C ASN A 31 12.38 14.93 0.37
N ARG A 32 11.97 16.03 -0.30
CA ARG A 32 10.95 15.97 -1.34
C ARG A 32 11.41 15.18 -2.55
N ALA A 33 12.63 15.42 -3.04
CA ALA A 33 13.20 14.68 -4.17
C ALA A 33 13.28 13.18 -3.87
N LYS A 34 13.69 12.82 -2.65
CA LYS A 34 13.73 11.43 -2.17
C LYS A 34 12.34 10.79 -2.14
N GLY A 35 11.32 11.50 -1.64
CA GLY A 35 9.94 10.99 -1.63
C GLY A 35 9.37 10.75 -3.04
N LEU A 36 9.68 11.63 -4.00
CA LEU A 36 9.30 11.43 -5.41
C LEU A 36 10.01 10.23 -6.03
N ALA A 37 11.30 10.03 -5.74
CA ALA A 37 12.04 8.84 -6.18
C ALA A 37 11.43 7.55 -5.58
N TYR A 38 11.03 7.59 -4.31
CA TYR A 38 10.34 6.47 -3.66
C TYR A 38 8.99 6.16 -4.29
N ALA A 39 8.19 7.18 -4.64
CA ALA A 39 6.94 6.98 -5.38
C ALA A 39 7.19 6.34 -6.76
N ALA A 40 8.20 6.80 -7.50
CA ALA A 40 8.53 6.23 -8.80
C ALA A 40 8.95 4.74 -8.72
N ILE A 41 9.71 4.37 -7.67
CA ILE A 41 10.08 2.98 -7.43
C ILE A 41 8.85 2.15 -7.01
N CYS A 42 8.02 2.66 -6.10
CA CYS A 42 6.79 1.99 -5.68
C CYS A 42 5.88 1.66 -6.88
N MET A 43 5.63 2.65 -7.74
CA MET A 43 4.87 2.45 -8.97
C MET A 43 5.51 1.40 -9.89
N SER A 44 6.85 1.33 -9.97
CA SER A 44 7.54 0.27 -10.72
C SER A 44 7.28 -1.12 -10.12
N ASN A 45 7.40 -1.25 -8.80
CA ASN A 45 7.11 -2.50 -8.09
C ASN A 45 5.64 -2.92 -8.31
N CYS A 46 4.69 -1.99 -8.24
CA CYS A 46 3.28 -2.25 -8.53
C CYS A 46 3.06 -2.76 -9.96
N ARG A 47 3.81 -2.25 -10.95
CA ARG A 47 3.75 -2.74 -12.33
C ARG A 47 4.26 -4.17 -12.45
N GLU A 48 5.38 -4.47 -11.79
CA GLU A 48 5.91 -5.84 -11.75
C GLU A 48 4.94 -6.81 -11.08
N LEU A 49 4.31 -6.40 -9.97
CA LEU A 49 3.25 -7.17 -9.33
C LEU A 49 2.02 -7.34 -10.23
N GLY A 50 1.61 -6.29 -10.95
CA GLY A 50 0.51 -6.36 -11.92
C GLY A 50 0.77 -7.36 -13.04
N LEU A 51 2.00 -7.41 -13.57
CA LEU A 51 2.42 -8.44 -14.53
C LEU A 51 2.40 -9.84 -13.93
N GLY A 52 2.85 -10.00 -12.68
CA GLY A 52 2.75 -11.27 -11.95
C GLY A 52 1.31 -11.75 -11.83
N TRP A 53 0.38 -10.84 -11.51
CA TRP A 53 -1.05 -11.14 -11.43
C TRP A 53 -1.67 -11.48 -12.78
N GLN A 54 -1.20 -10.87 -13.86
CA GLN A 54 -1.60 -11.22 -15.21
C GLN A 54 -1.18 -12.65 -15.55
N MET A 55 0.09 -12.98 -15.32
CA MET A 55 0.61 -14.34 -15.54
C MET A 55 -0.14 -15.37 -14.70
N TYR A 56 -0.39 -15.07 -13.42
CA TYR A 56 -1.17 -15.92 -12.53
C TYR A 56 -2.56 -16.20 -13.10
N ALA A 57 -3.29 -15.14 -13.49
CA ALA A 57 -4.64 -15.30 -14.02
C ALA A 57 -4.65 -16.07 -15.34
N GLU A 58 -3.69 -15.83 -16.24
CA GLU A 58 -3.57 -16.57 -17.50
C GLU A 58 -3.37 -18.08 -17.28
N GLU A 59 -2.51 -18.46 -16.33
CA GLU A 59 -2.26 -19.86 -15.97
C GLU A 59 -3.43 -20.52 -15.23
N ASN A 60 -4.24 -19.72 -14.52
CA ASN A 60 -5.39 -20.19 -13.74
C ASN A 60 -6.73 -19.95 -14.45
N GLU A 61 -6.75 -19.97 -15.80
CA GLU A 61 -7.98 -19.85 -16.62
C GLU A 61 -8.81 -18.58 -16.33
N GLY A 62 -8.15 -17.49 -15.94
CA GLY A 62 -8.80 -16.23 -15.57
C GLY A 62 -9.34 -16.20 -14.15
N SER A 63 -8.99 -17.17 -13.31
CA SER A 63 -9.38 -17.22 -11.91
C SER A 63 -8.36 -16.50 -11.04
N PHE A 64 -8.85 -15.70 -10.09
CA PHE A 64 -8.01 -15.21 -9.00
C PHE A 64 -7.89 -16.23 -7.86
N VAL A 65 -7.07 -15.87 -6.87
CA VAL A 65 -6.83 -16.67 -5.65
C VAL A 65 -8.13 -16.94 -4.90
N LYS A 66 -8.21 -18.12 -4.29
CA LYS A 66 -9.45 -18.58 -3.64
C LYS A 66 -9.74 -17.84 -2.33
N GLU A 67 -8.71 -17.50 -1.56
CA GLU A 67 -8.81 -17.03 -0.17
C GLU A 67 -7.82 -15.87 0.12
N LEU A 68 -7.69 -15.51 1.39
CA LEU A 68 -6.93 -14.36 1.90
C LEU A 68 -5.39 -14.50 1.81
N GLU A 69 -4.90 -15.70 1.53
CA GLU A 69 -3.46 -16.04 1.55
C GLU A 69 -2.75 -15.80 0.21
N TRP A 70 -3.13 -14.76 -0.52
CA TRP A 70 -2.64 -14.47 -1.89
C TRP A 70 -1.11 -14.41 -2.04
N ILE A 71 -0.37 -14.13 -0.97
CA ILE A 71 1.09 -14.04 -0.96
C ILE A 71 1.72 -15.38 -1.36
N LEU A 72 1.21 -16.49 -0.82
CA LEU A 72 1.76 -17.83 -1.05
C LEU A 72 1.61 -18.31 -2.51
N PRO A 73 0.41 -18.31 -3.12
CA PRO A 73 0.26 -18.72 -4.53
C PRO A 73 0.88 -17.71 -5.51
N MET A 74 1.12 -16.47 -5.10
CA MET A 74 1.78 -15.47 -5.94
C MET A 74 3.32 -15.54 -5.88
N TYR A 75 3.90 -16.27 -4.92
CA TYR A 75 5.34 -16.29 -4.71
C TYR A 75 6.14 -16.66 -5.96
N ASP A 76 5.67 -17.63 -6.74
CA ASP A 76 6.35 -18.06 -7.97
C ASP A 76 6.39 -16.97 -9.06
N TYR A 77 5.50 -15.97 -8.97
CA TYR A 77 5.32 -14.91 -9.95
C TYR A 77 6.06 -13.62 -9.60
N TYR A 78 6.47 -13.41 -8.34
CA TYR A 78 7.29 -12.27 -7.95
C TYR A 78 8.69 -12.66 -7.45
N GLN A 79 8.84 -13.83 -6.81
CA GLN A 79 10.09 -14.48 -6.31
C GLN A 79 10.94 -13.66 -5.33
N ASP A 80 10.95 -12.34 -5.42
CA ASP A 80 11.59 -11.40 -4.52
C ASP A 80 10.53 -10.71 -3.65
N PRO A 81 10.42 -11.09 -2.36
CA PRO A 81 9.51 -10.44 -1.42
C PRO A 81 9.77 -8.94 -1.21
N GLU A 82 10.92 -8.40 -1.61
CA GLU A 82 11.17 -6.95 -1.56
C GLU A 82 10.24 -6.17 -2.49
N LEU A 83 9.69 -6.80 -3.54
CA LEU A 83 8.69 -6.19 -4.43
C LEU A 83 7.41 -5.81 -3.70
N LEU A 84 7.08 -6.52 -2.62
CA LEU A 84 5.88 -6.25 -1.82
C LEU A 84 6.01 -4.99 -0.97
N VAL A 85 7.20 -4.39 -0.89
CA VAL A 85 7.53 -3.33 0.06
C VAL A 85 7.82 -2.02 -0.66
N CYS A 86 7.05 -1.00 -0.35
CA CYS A 86 7.29 0.36 -0.76
C CYS A 86 8.56 0.90 -0.05
N PRO A 87 9.49 1.56 -0.78
CA PRO A 87 10.72 2.07 -0.19
C PRO A 87 10.52 3.16 0.88
N SER A 88 9.35 3.81 0.93
CA SER A 88 8.99 4.75 2.01
C SER A 88 8.50 4.06 3.28
N ALA A 89 8.21 2.76 3.24
CA ALA A 89 7.59 2.00 4.32
C ALA A 89 8.26 0.65 4.56
N THR A 90 9.58 0.66 4.74
CA THR A 90 10.38 -0.56 4.88
C THR A 90 10.46 -1.08 6.31
N ARG A 91 10.12 -0.26 7.31
CA ARG A 91 10.23 -0.59 8.74
C ARG A 91 8.94 -1.21 9.25
N LEU A 92 9.05 -2.07 10.24
CA LEU A 92 7.91 -2.60 10.99
C LEU A 92 7.60 -1.70 12.18
N LEU A 93 6.34 -1.66 12.61
CA LEU A 93 5.93 -0.94 13.83
C LEU A 93 6.55 -1.55 15.08
N GLU A 94 6.67 -2.88 15.09
CA GLU A 94 7.16 -3.65 16.21
C GLU A 94 8.12 -4.74 15.72
N ARG A 95 8.84 -5.35 16.66
CA ARG A 95 9.73 -6.45 16.33
C ARG A 95 8.90 -7.65 15.86
N PRO A 96 9.22 -8.30 14.73
CA PRO A 96 8.52 -9.49 14.30
C PRO A 96 8.72 -10.63 15.31
N GLU A 97 7.61 -11.28 15.66
CA GLU A 97 7.58 -12.51 16.43
C GLU A 97 6.76 -13.57 15.66
N THR A 98 6.19 -14.58 16.32
CA THR A 98 5.35 -15.61 15.70
C THR A 98 3.89 -15.14 15.51
N PHE A 99 3.70 -13.87 15.12
CA PHE A 99 2.39 -13.29 14.85
C PHE A 99 2.49 -12.18 13.78
N SER A 100 1.37 -11.91 13.12
CA SER A 100 1.28 -10.87 12.08
C SER A 100 1.19 -9.47 12.68
N ILE A 101 1.90 -8.52 12.08
CA ILE A 101 1.96 -7.11 12.47
C ILE A 101 1.33 -6.28 11.35
N TRP A 102 0.56 -5.25 11.71
CA TRP A 102 0.00 -4.34 10.72
C TRP A 102 0.97 -3.22 10.36
N GLY A 103 0.79 -2.67 9.17
CA GLY A 103 1.52 -1.52 8.68
C GLY A 103 0.75 -0.21 8.89
N ASN A 104 1.30 0.86 8.35
CA ASN A 104 0.63 2.14 8.17
C ASN A 104 1.31 2.91 7.03
N LYS A 105 1.12 4.23 6.95
CA LYS A 105 1.74 5.07 5.93
C LYS A 105 3.27 5.05 5.94
N ASP A 106 3.92 4.80 7.08
CA ASP A 106 5.39 4.82 7.23
C ASP A 106 5.99 3.43 7.52
N HIS A 107 5.16 2.42 7.75
CA HIS A 107 5.57 1.09 8.17
C HIS A 107 4.91 0.00 7.33
N ALA A 108 5.68 -1.03 7.02
CA ALA A 108 5.21 -2.24 6.38
C ALA A 108 4.37 -3.07 7.37
N TRP A 109 3.43 -3.84 6.84
CA TRP A 109 2.86 -4.97 7.55
C TRP A 109 3.81 -6.19 7.47
N TYR A 110 3.62 -7.13 8.38
CA TYR A 110 4.33 -8.40 8.44
C TYR A 110 3.32 -9.53 8.62
N GLN A 111 3.39 -10.56 7.80
CA GLN A 111 2.55 -11.75 7.87
C GLN A 111 3.42 -12.94 8.28
N TYR A 112 3.11 -13.54 9.42
CA TYR A 112 3.77 -14.76 9.86
C TYR A 112 3.06 -15.99 9.27
N TYR A 113 3.86 -16.96 8.82
CA TYR A 113 3.41 -18.28 8.39
C TYR A 113 4.22 -19.34 9.12
N SER A 114 3.53 -20.28 9.77
CA SER A 114 4.16 -21.45 10.37
C SER A 114 4.66 -22.42 9.30
N GLU A 115 5.64 -23.26 9.65
CA GLU A 115 6.11 -24.33 8.75
C GLU A 115 4.98 -25.26 8.32
N SER A 116 4.03 -25.53 9.20
CA SER A 116 2.86 -26.34 8.89
C SER A 116 1.93 -25.69 7.85
N GLU A 117 1.73 -24.37 7.93
CA GLU A 117 0.92 -23.63 6.95
C GLU A 117 1.61 -23.66 5.58
N LEU A 118 2.90 -23.34 5.53
CA LEU A 118 3.69 -23.37 4.29
C LEU A 118 3.70 -24.76 3.65
N ALA A 119 3.81 -25.82 4.46
CA ALA A 119 3.78 -27.19 3.97
C ALA A 119 2.44 -27.58 3.34
N ASN A 120 1.31 -27.02 3.79
CA ASN A 120 0.00 -27.24 3.15
C ASN A 120 -0.05 -26.70 1.71
N TYR A 121 0.77 -25.70 1.40
CA TYR A 121 0.95 -25.14 0.06
C TYR A 121 2.10 -25.78 -0.73
N GLY A 122 2.71 -26.85 -0.21
CA GLY A 122 3.87 -27.49 -0.84
C GLY A 122 5.16 -26.67 -0.76
N ILE A 123 5.14 -25.54 -0.04
CA ILE A 123 6.29 -24.66 0.15
C ILE A 123 7.17 -25.26 1.25
N THR A 124 8.38 -25.69 0.90
CA THR A 124 9.29 -26.37 1.81
C THR A 124 10.74 -25.88 1.65
N GLY A 125 11.63 -26.29 2.55
CA GLY A 125 13.07 -26.08 2.36
C GLY A 125 13.52 -24.62 2.44
N ALA A 126 14.17 -24.12 1.38
CA ALA A 126 14.70 -22.75 1.35
C ALA A 126 13.59 -21.71 1.20
N ASP A 127 12.59 -21.97 0.36
CA ASP A 127 11.46 -21.07 0.12
C ASP A 127 10.59 -20.93 1.36
N ALA A 128 10.34 -22.03 2.07
CA ALA A 128 9.63 -21.96 3.35
C ALA A 128 10.35 -21.07 4.36
N ARG A 129 11.68 -21.11 4.43
CA ARG A 129 12.46 -20.24 5.32
C ARG A 129 12.43 -18.77 4.88
N ALA A 130 12.37 -18.51 3.58
CA ALA A 130 12.21 -17.15 3.05
C ALA A 130 10.80 -16.58 3.34
N LEU A 131 9.80 -17.45 3.44
CA LEU A 131 8.39 -17.10 3.67
C LEU A 131 7.91 -17.31 5.11
N GLN A 132 8.78 -17.68 6.06
CA GLN A 132 8.51 -17.74 7.52
C GLN A 132 8.33 -16.34 8.15
N GLY A 133 7.63 -15.46 7.44
CA GLY A 133 7.54 -14.04 7.73
C GLY A 133 7.71 -13.18 6.50
N VAL A 134 6.60 -12.79 5.87
CA VAL A 134 6.62 -11.90 4.71
C VAL A 134 6.30 -10.49 5.14
N LYS A 135 7.14 -9.54 4.73
CA LYS A 135 6.89 -8.11 4.91
C LYS A 135 6.29 -7.55 3.63
N GLY A 136 5.30 -6.67 3.75
CA GLY A 136 4.76 -5.95 2.61
C GLY A 136 4.15 -4.61 3.00
N SER A 137 3.84 -3.79 2.01
CA SER A 137 3.13 -2.52 2.16
C SER A 137 2.07 -2.34 1.08
N VAL A 138 1.71 -3.43 0.40
CA VAL A 138 0.65 -3.53 -0.60
C VAL A 138 -0.45 -4.45 -0.08
N ALA A 139 -1.68 -4.21 -0.49
CA ALA A 139 -2.86 -4.96 -0.11
C ALA A 139 -3.62 -5.38 -1.36
N ILE A 140 -4.11 -6.62 -1.41
CA ILE A 140 -5.10 -6.97 -2.43
C ILE A 140 -6.46 -6.38 -2.06
N ASN A 141 -7.21 -5.98 -3.09
CA ASN A 141 -8.65 -5.85 -2.97
C ASN A 141 -9.23 -7.26 -2.75
N MET A 142 -9.65 -7.57 -1.52
CA MET A 142 -10.19 -8.91 -1.22
C MET A 142 -11.52 -9.17 -1.93
N TRP A 143 -12.15 -8.18 -2.55
CA TRP A 143 -13.30 -8.44 -3.42
C TRP A 143 -12.95 -9.22 -4.69
N ILE A 144 -11.66 -9.40 -5.03
CA ILE A 144 -11.26 -10.19 -6.21
C ILE A 144 -11.26 -11.71 -5.97
N THR A 145 -11.31 -12.15 -4.72
CA THR A 145 -11.19 -13.57 -4.33
C THR A 145 -12.47 -14.36 -4.59
N TRP A 146 -12.48 -15.66 -4.24
CA TRP A 146 -13.65 -16.54 -4.41
C TRP A 146 -14.57 -16.60 -3.21
N ASN A 147 -14.06 -16.32 -2.02
CA ASN A 147 -14.82 -16.14 -0.80
C ASN A 147 -14.18 -15.02 0.03
N THR A 148 -14.91 -14.54 1.02
CA THR A 148 -14.39 -13.60 2.04
C THR A 148 -14.29 -14.26 3.42
N ASP A 149 -14.11 -15.59 3.46
CA ASP A 149 -14.21 -16.42 4.66
C ASP A 149 -15.50 -16.18 5.49
N GLY A 150 -16.59 -15.84 4.81
CA GLY A 150 -17.89 -15.51 5.43
C GLY A 150 -17.99 -14.10 6.01
N GLY A 151 -16.99 -13.24 5.78
CA GLY A 151 -17.00 -11.85 6.23
C GLY A 151 -17.96 -10.96 5.43
N ARG A 152 -18.21 -11.27 4.16
CA ARG A 152 -19.04 -10.48 3.23
C ARG A 152 -19.92 -11.38 2.36
N ASP A 153 -20.82 -10.72 1.63
CA ASP A 153 -21.60 -11.35 0.58
C ASP A 153 -20.72 -11.70 -0.63
N ASP A 154 -20.58 -13.00 -0.89
CA ASP A 154 -19.78 -13.55 -1.99
C ASP A 154 -20.40 -13.28 -3.39
N GLU A 155 -21.62 -12.75 -3.47
CA GLU A 155 -22.22 -12.28 -4.72
C GLU A 155 -21.53 -11.02 -5.28
N LEU A 156 -20.90 -10.23 -4.39
CA LEU A 156 -20.23 -8.97 -4.75
C LEU A 156 -18.82 -9.17 -5.31
N LEU A 157 -18.24 -10.36 -5.15
CA LEU A 157 -16.86 -10.70 -5.52
C LEU A 157 -16.61 -10.71 -7.03
N TRP A 158 -15.53 -10.09 -7.52
CA TRP A 158 -15.12 -10.10 -8.93
C TRP A 158 -14.73 -11.48 -9.46
N LYS A 159 -13.92 -12.27 -8.74
CA LYS A 159 -13.46 -13.64 -9.07
C LYS A 159 -12.55 -13.76 -10.31
N THR A 160 -12.59 -12.78 -11.20
CA THR A 160 -11.87 -12.78 -12.49
C THR A 160 -11.51 -11.34 -12.92
N PRO A 161 -10.39 -11.13 -13.64
CA PRO A 161 -10.05 -9.84 -14.24
C PRO A 161 -10.94 -9.48 -15.43
N TYR A 162 -11.63 -10.46 -16.04
CA TYR A 162 -12.37 -10.30 -17.30
C TYR A 162 -13.74 -9.65 -17.09
N VAL A 163 -13.74 -8.42 -16.59
CA VAL A 163 -14.94 -7.68 -16.20
C VAL A 163 -15.09 -6.40 -17.02
N LYS A 164 -16.30 -5.86 -17.07
CA LYS A 164 -16.52 -4.54 -17.66
C LYS A 164 -15.89 -3.48 -16.77
N LYS A 165 -15.20 -2.52 -17.40
CA LYS A 165 -14.48 -1.43 -16.72
C LYS A 165 -13.40 -1.93 -15.74
N ALA A 166 -12.65 -2.95 -16.16
CA ALA A 166 -11.50 -3.45 -15.43
C ALA A 166 -10.46 -2.33 -15.13
N ASP A 167 -10.41 -1.30 -15.99
CA ASP A 167 -9.62 -0.06 -15.82
C ASP A 167 -10.03 0.79 -14.62
N ARG A 168 -11.13 0.47 -13.91
CA ARG A 168 -11.59 1.20 -12.72
C ARG A 168 -11.76 0.32 -11.49
N ALA A 169 -11.57 -0.99 -11.63
CA ALA A 169 -11.70 -1.95 -10.56
C ALA A 169 -10.32 -2.24 -9.96
N PRO A 170 -10.06 -1.88 -8.69
CA PRO A 170 -8.78 -2.16 -8.06
C PRO A 170 -8.53 -3.67 -7.93
N LEU A 171 -7.34 -4.11 -8.29
CA LEU A 171 -6.80 -5.42 -7.98
C LEU A 171 -6.01 -5.37 -6.67
N MET A 172 -5.12 -4.39 -6.55
CA MET A 172 -4.20 -4.21 -5.43
C MET A 172 -3.87 -2.73 -5.29
N ALA A 173 -3.52 -2.29 -4.10
CA ALA A 173 -3.00 -0.94 -3.87
C ALA A 173 -2.02 -0.92 -2.70
N ASP A 174 -1.44 0.24 -2.41
CA ASP A 174 -0.78 0.47 -1.12
C ASP A 174 -1.69 0.04 0.05
N GLY A 175 -1.11 -0.69 1.01
CA GLY A 175 -1.85 -1.42 2.04
C GLY A 175 -1.21 -1.37 3.42
N ALA A 176 -2.04 -1.21 4.45
CA ALA A 176 -1.64 -1.38 5.86
C ALA A 176 -1.80 -2.84 6.34
N ARG A 177 -2.42 -3.70 5.52
CA ARG A 177 -2.55 -5.14 5.72
C ARG A 177 -2.31 -5.85 4.39
N SER A 178 -2.31 -7.19 4.38
CA SER A 178 -2.22 -7.98 3.15
C SER A 178 -3.45 -7.83 2.25
N GLY A 179 -4.61 -7.42 2.79
CA GLY A 179 -5.81 -7.15 2.00
C GLY A 179 -6.93 -6.58 2.88
N ALA A 180 -8.00 -6.13 2.23
CA ALA A 180 -9.23 -5.67 2.90
C ALA A 180 -10.43 -5.70 1.92
N THR A 181 -11.65 -5.63 2.45
CA THR A 181 -12.93 -5.53 1.71
C THR A 181 -13.63 -4.18 1.95
N PRO A 182 -13.21 -3.07 1.30
CA PRO A 182 -13.83 -1.76 1.45
C PRO A 182 -15.33 -1.76 1.15
N LEU A 183 -16.08 -0.89 1.80
CA LEU A 183 -17.49 -0.61 1.49
C LEU A 183 -17.71 0.82 1.03
N PRO A 184 -18.78 1.10 0.26
CA PRO A 184 -19.12 2.46 -0.15
C PRO A 184 -19.35 3.40 1.04
N ILE A 185 -19.87 2.87 2.14
CA ILE A 185 -20.19 3.62 3.37
C ILE A 185 -18.97 3.89 4.26
N ASP A 186 -17.78 3.41 3.89
CA ASP A 186 -16.60 3.55 4.73
C ASP A 186 -16.16 5.01 4.85
N GLU A 187 -16.09 5.54 6.07
CA GLU A 187 -15.46 6.85 6.34
C GLU A 187 -13.91 6.76 6.34
N PRO A 188 -13.21 7.84 5.93
CA PRO A 188 -11.76 7.93 5.87
C PRO A 188 -11.10 7.78 7.25
N PRO A 189 -9.76 7.64 7.29
CA PRO A 189 -8.99 7.75 8.53
C PRO A 189 -9.25 9.08 9.22
N GLU A 190 -9.43 9.09 10.55
CA GLU A 190 -9.62 10.29 11.35
C GLU A 190 -8.36 11.16 11.44
N TYR A 191 -7.19 10.53 11.30
CA TYR A 191 -5.89 11.19 11.22
C TYR A 191 -4.97 10.43 10.27
N ASP A 192 -3.96 11.13 9.76
CA ASP A 192 -3.01 10.55 8.80
C ASP A 192 -2.24 9.37 9.43
N GLY A 193 -2.41 8.18 8.86
CA GLY A 193 -1.79 6.95 9.34
C GLY A 193 -2.56 6.21 10.44
N GLN A 194 -3.83 6.55 10.69
CA GLN A 194 -4.72 5.72 11.52
C GLN A 194 -4.78 4.30 10.96
N ILE A 195 -4.52 3.33 11.82
CA ILE A 195 -4.67 1.90 11.52
C ILE A 195 -6.01 1.46 12.09
N TYR A 196 -6.77 0.69 11.33
CA TYR A 196 -8.04 0.15 11.78
C TYR A 196 -7.91 -1.37 11.97
N PHE A 197 -8.41 -1.90 13.09
CA PHE A 197 -8.60 -3.33 13.24
C PHE A 197 -9.74 -3.73 12.32
N SER A 198 -9.41 -4.33 11.19
CA SER A 198 -10.41 -4.75 10.21
C SER A 198 -10.26 -6.25 10.00
N SER A 199 -11.28 -7.01 10.37
CA SER A 199 -11.51 -8.34 9.85
C SER A 199 -12.40 -8.21 8.61
N PRO A 200 -12.24 -9.08 7.60
CA PRO A 200 -13.21 -9.16 6.51
C PRO A 200 -14.63 -9.17 7.09
N GLY A 201 -15.43 -8.17 6.71
CA GLY A 201 -16.78 -7.95 7.25
C GLY A 201 -16.98 -6.71 8.12
N ASP A 202 -15.92 -6.05 8.57
CA ASP A 202 -16.02 -4.80 9.35
C ASP A 202 -16.41 -3.59 8.49
N ILE A 203 -16.72 -2.45 9.11
CA ILE A 203 -16.83 -1.16 8.41
C ILE A 203 -15.49 -0.42 8.46
N HIS A 204 -15.28 0.56 7.60
CA HIS A 204 -14.06 1.38 7.49
C HIS A 204 -12.82 0.64 6.97
N GLU A 205 -13.02 -0.44 6.21
CA GLU A 205 -11.92 -1.23 5.65
C GLU A 205 -11.13 -0.46 4.57
N ILE A 206 -11.72 0.56 3.93
CA ILE A 206 -11.01 1.46 3.00
C ILE A 206 -9.81 2.16 3.65
N ARG A 207 -9.78 2.29 4.99
CA ARG A 207 -8.65 2.87 5.74
C ARG A 207 -7.36 2.07 5.56
N ASN A 208 -7.45 0.78 5.23
CA ASN A 208 -6.28 -0.04 4.92
C ASN A 208 -5.58 0.40 3.62
N PHE A 209 -6.31 1.03 2.71
CA PHE A 209 -5.80 1.54 1.43
C PHE A 209 -5.59 3.06 1.44
N CYS A 210 -6.33 3.81 2.26
CA CYS A 210 -6.25 5.26 2.35
C CYS A 210 -5.00 5.74 3.12
N LEU A 211 -3.81 5.52 2.56
CA LEU A 211 -2.52 5.81 3.17
C LEU A 211 -1.81 6.96 2.48
N ASN A 212 -1.47 8.02 3.21
CA ASN A 212 -0.70 9.15 2.67
C ASN A 212 0.79 8.83 2.48
N ARG A 213 1.09 7.85 1.62
CA ARG A 213 2.45 7.35 1.37
C ARG A 213 3.15 8.15 0.27
N HIS A 214 2.40 8.63 -0.72
CA HIS A 214 2.91 9.31 -1.91
C HIS A 214 2.29 10.69 -2.14
N TYR A 215 2.35 11.57 -1.13
CA TYR A 215 1.90 12.98 -1.21
C TYR A 215 0.42 13.14 -1.58
N GLY A 216 -0.46 12.50 -0.83
CA GLY A 216 -1.91 12.53 -1.07
C GLY A 216 -2.38 11.52 -2.12
N LYS A 217 -1.49 10.62 -2.57
CA LYS A 217 -1.78 9.56 -3.53
C LYS A 217 -1.36 8.19 -3.00
N VAL A 218 -1.97 7.17 -3.60
CA VAL A 218 -1.60 5.76 -3.47
C VAL A 218 -1.50 5.12 -4.84
N ASP A 219 -0.55 4.20 -4.99
CA ASP A 219 -0.43 3.46 -6.25
C ASP A 219 -1.43 2.29 -6.25
N VAL A 220 -2.20 2.19 -7.34
CA VAL A 220 -3.25 1.19 -7.51
C VAL A 220 -2.96 0.39 -8.78
N VAL A 221 -2.97 -0.93 -8.66
CA VAL A 221 -3.03 -1.89 -9.76
C VAL A 221 -4.49 -2.21 -10.03
N PHE A 222 -4.92 -2.12 -11.27
CA PHE A 222 -6.30 -2.39 -11.69
C PHE A 222 -6.47 -3.80 -12.26
N LEU A 223 -7.72 -4.23 -12.47
CA LEU A 223 -8.04 -5.57 -12.96
C LEU A 223 -7.58 -5.84 -14.41
N ASP A 224 -7.31 -4.79 -15.20
CA ASP A 224 -6.64 -4.87 -16.51
C ASP A 224 -5.11 -4.75 -16.39
N TYR A 225 -4.57 -4.82 -15.17
CA TYR A 225 -3.15 -4.83 -14.81
C TYR A 225 -2.39 -3.53 -15.05
N HIS A 226 -3.05 -2.46 -15.49
CA HIS A 226 -2.41 -1.15 -15.51
C HIS A 226 -2.23 -0.61 -14.07
N VAL A 227 -1.33 0.36 -13.93
CA VAL A 227 -1.01 1.00 -12.65
C VAL A 227 -1.15 2.51 -12.76
N GLU A 228 -1.82 3.10 -11.80
CA GLU A 228 -2.02 4.55 -11.69
C GLU A 228 -1.89 5.01 -10.23
N SER A 229 -1.36 6.22 -10.03
CA SER A 229 -1.38 6.89 -8.72
C SER A 229 -2.71 7.63 -8.54
N VAL A 230 -3.56 7.10 -7.68
CA VAL A 230 -4.91 7.62 -7.40
C VAL A 230 -4.86 8.60 -6.22
N ASP A 231 -5.55 9.74 -6.33
CA ASP A 231 -5.69 10.67 -5.20
C ASP A 231 -6.51 10.04 -4.07
N LEU A 232 -6.16 10.31 -2.81
CA LEU A 232 -6.76 9.59 -1.68
C LEU A 232 -8.29 9.69 -1.62
N LYS A 233 -8.88 10.86 -1.95
CA LYS A 233 -10.34 11.01 -2.00
C LYS A 233 -10.99 10.28 -3.18
N GLU A 234 -10.26 10.02 -4.26
CA GLU A 234 -10.77 9.30 -5.43
C GLU A 234 -10.91 7.79 -5.19
N LEU A 235 -10.36 7.26 -4.08
CA LEU A 235 -10.55 5.84 -3.70
C LEU A 235 -12.03 5.45 -3.60
N TRP A 236 -12.93 6.36 -3.22
CA TRP A 236 -14.37 6.11 -3.15
C TRP A 236 -15.05 6.04 -4.52
N LEU A 237 -14.41 6.56 -5.56
CA LEU A 237 -14.91 6.49 -6.93
C LEU A 237 -14.50 5.20 -7.66
N LEU A 238 -13.59 4.42 -7.08
CA LEU A 238 -13.12 3.16 -7.67
C LEU A 238 -14.13 2.02 -7.47
N TRP A 239 -14.14 1.07 -8.41
CA TRP A 239 -15.10 -0.03 -8.44
C TRP A 239 -14.56 -1.22 -7.62
N TRP A 240 -14.54 -1.08 -6.30
CA TRP A 240 -13.97 -2.11 -5.41
C TRP A 240 -14.68 -3.46 -5.54
N HIS A 241 -16.00 -3.49 -5.69
CA HIS A 241 -16.79 -4.71 -5.87
C HIS A 241 -17.86 -4.55 -6.95
N ARG A 242 -18.53 -5.66 -7.31
CA ARG A 242 -19.44 -5.72 -8.47
C ARG A 242 -20.60 -4.72 -8.43
N ASP A 243 -21.11 -4.44 -7.24
CA ASP A 243 -22.25 -3.53 -7.03
C ASP A 243 -21.84 -2.19 -6.40
N TRP A 244 -20.62 -1.70 -6.69
CA TRP A 244 -20.17 -0.41 -6.16
C TRP A 244 -21.00 0.73 -6.78
N PRO A 245 -21.50 1.71 -6.01
CA PRO A 245 -22.23 2.86 -6.54
C PRO A 245 -21.40 3.68 -7.53
N VAL A 246 -22.05 4.40 -8.44
CA VAL A 246 -21.34 5.09 -9.54
C VAL A 246 -21.85 6.50 -9.77
N GLY A 247 -20.95 7.40 -10.19
CA GLY A 247 -21.31 8.78 -10.52
C GLY A 247 -21.86 9.52 -9.31
N ARG A 248 -23.05 10.12 -9.44
CA ARG A 248 -23.68 10.90 -8.37
C ARG A 248 -24.23 10.07 -7.22
N ASP A 249 -24.33 8.76 -7.41
CA ASP A 249 -24.87 7.84 -6.40
C ASP A 249 -23.79 7.36 -5.42
N VAL A 250 -22.51 7.72 -5.64
CA VAL A 250 -21.43 7.42 -4.70
C VAL A 250 -21.63 8.23 -3.41
N PRO A 251 -21.80 7.57 -2.25
CA PRO A 251 -21.84 8.27 -0.98
C PRO A 251 -20.42 8.74 -0.63
N LEU A 252 -20.10 10.00 -0.93
CA LEU A 252 -18.82 10.57 -0.51
C LEU A 252 -18.79 10.76 1.01
N PRO A 253 -17.64 10.50 1.66
CA PRO A 253 -17.47 10.70 3.09
C PRO A 253 -17.85 12.09 3.58
N THR A 254 -18.64 12.13 4.64
CA THR A 254 -19.04 13.38 5.28
C THR A 254 -17.91 13.99 6.10
N ALA A 255 -16.93 13.18 6.53
CA ALA A 255 -15.76 13.65 7.26
C ALA A 255 -14.93 14.71 6.49
N TRP A 256 -15.02 14.76 5.16
CA TRP A 256 -14.30 15.76 4.36
C TRP A 256 -14.88 17.17 4.48
N ASP A 257 -16.15 17.29 4.88
CA ASP A 257 -16.81 18.59 5.07
C ASP A 257 -16.34 19.29 6.36
N ASP A 258 -15.76 18.55 7.30
CA ASP A 258 -15.16 19.11 8.51
C ASP A 258 -13.82 19.82 8.17
N PRO A 259 -13.72 21.15 8.36
CA PRO A 259 -12.48 21.89 8.11
C PRO A 259 -11.30 21.46 8.97
N MET A 260 -11.54 20.75 10.08
CA MET A 260 -10.50 20.21 10.95
C MET A 260 -9.97 18.84 10.48
N HIS A 261 -10.68 18.17 9.56
CA HIS A 261 -10.26 16.88 9.07
C HIS A 261 -8.99 17.00 8.23
N TRP A 262 -8.02 16.10 8.42
CA TRP A 262 -6.70 16.21 7.77
C TRP A 262 -6.77 16.10 6.24
N MET A 263 -7.77 15.39 5.72
CA MET A 263 -8.03 15.29 4.27
C MET A 263 -8.81 16.47 3.70
N HIS A 264 -9.33 17.40 4.52
CA HIS A 264 -10.18 18.50 4.05
C HIS A 264 -9.51 19.29 2.92
N SER A 265 -8.23 19.63 3.08
CA SER A 265 -7.44 20.41 2.11
C SER A 265 -6.97 19.65 0.87
N MET A 266 -7.24 18.34 0.78
CA MET A 266 -6.86 17.53 -0.38
C MET A 266 -7.80 17.76 -1.57
N PRO A 267 -7.32 17.56 -2.81
CA PRO A 267 -8.14 17.69 -4.00
C PRO A 267 -9.42 16.87 -3.89
N ASP A 268 -10.57 17.51 -4.12
CA ASP A 268 -11.85 16.81 -4.19
C ASP A 268 -11.91 15.93 -5.45
N PRO A 269 -12.60 14.78 -5.37
CA PRO A 269 -12.73 13.88 -6.50
C PRO A 269 -13.53 14.56 -7.64
N LEU A 270 -13.06 14.40 -8.88
CA LEU A 270 -13.62 15.04 -10.08
C LEU A 270 -14.91 14.38 -10.61
#